data_AF-A0A0U5L6M5-F1
#
_entry.id   AF-A0A0U5L6M5-F1
#
_cell.length_a   1.000
_cell.length_b   1.000
_cell.length_c   1.000
_cell.angle_alpha   90.00
_cell.angle_beta   90.00
_cell.angle_gamma   90.00
#
_symmetry.space_group_name_H-M   'P 1'
#
loop_
_entity.id
_entity.type
_entity.pdbx_description
1 polymer ?
#
loop_
_entity_poly.entity_id
_entity_poly.type
_entity_poly.pdbx_seq_one_letter_code
_entity_poly.pdbx_strand_id
1 'polypeptide(L)'
;MANLILSDTSASVSELKKNPMATVEAGAGMPVTILNRNQPVFYCVPAHLYEKMLEIIDDQELATLVKARENQPLLDLDLDLD
;
A
#
# COMPACT_ATOMS: atom_id res chain seq x y z
N MET A 1 -12.09 -8.76 23.37
CA MET A 1 -12.51 -8.34 22.03
C MET A 1 -11.57 -8.97 21.02
N ALA A 2 -12.08 -9.54 19.93
CA ALA A 2 -11.25 -10.06 18.86
C ALA A 2 -10.78 -8.89 17.99
N ASN A 3 -9.48 -8.79 17.72
CA ASN A 3 -8.94 -7.80 16.79
C ASN A 3 -8.78 -8.47 15.43
N LEU A 4 -9.20 -7.78 14.37
CA LEU A 4 -8.99 -8.24 13.00
C LEU A 4 -7.50 -8.08 12.64
N ILE A 5 -6.86 -9.17 12.26
CA ILE A 5 -5.48 -9.20 11.77
C ILE A 5 -5.54 -9.35 10.25
N LEU A 6 -4.92 -8.40 9.54
CA LEU A 6 -4.94 -8.31 8.07
C LEU A 6 -3.64 -8.81 7.42
N SER A 7 -2.81 -9.54 8.17
CA SER A 7 -1.61 -10.17 7.65
C SER A 7 -1.45 -11.59 8.19
N ASP A 8 -0.91 -12.47 7.37
CA ASP A 8 -0.67 -13.88 7.76
C ASP A 8 0.52 -14.03 8.71
N THR A 9 1.38 -13.01 8.78
CA THR A 9 2.55 -12.97 9.66
C THR A 9 2.38 -11.91 10.73
N SER A 10 2.80 -12.22 11.95
CA SER A 10 2.84 -11.27 13.07
C SER A 10 4.15 -11.39 13.85
N ALA A 11 4.59 -10.30 14.46
CA ALA A 11 5.72 -10.27 15.37
C ALA A 11 5.41 -9.34 16.54
N SER A 12 6.03 -9.58 17.69
CA SER A 12 5.95 -8.68 18.83
C SER A 12 6.81 -7.43 18.64
N VAL A 13 6.47 -6.34 19.34
CA VAL A 13 7.31 -5.13 19.42
C VAL A 13 8.72 -5.47 19.94
N SER A 14 8.86 -6.49 20.79
CA SER A 14 10.15 -6.94 21.30
C SER A 14 11.01 -7.61 20.22
N GLU A 15 10.41 -8.45 19.37
CA GLU A 15 11.11 -9.06 18.22
C GLU A 15 11.56 -8.01 17.21
N LEU A 16 10.67 -7.07 16.88
CA LEU A 16 10.98 -5.95 16.01
C LEU A 16 12.16 -5.12 16.55
N LYS A 17 12.17 -4.81 17.85
CA LYS A 17 13.28 -4.07 18.49
C LYS A 17 14.59 -4.85 18.47
N LYS A 18 14.52 -6.18 18.60
CA LYS A 18 15.71 -7.05 18.64
C LYS A 18 16.38 -7.16 17.28
N ASN A 19 15.60 -7.35 16.21
CA ASN A 19 16.12 -7.41 14.85
C ASN A 19 15.05 -6.95 13.84
N PRO A 20 15.02 -5.64 13.52
CA PRO A 20 14.01 -5.08 12.64
C PRO A 20 13.99 -5.75 11.26
N MET A 21 15.16 -5.99 10.67
CA MET A 21 15.28 -6.53 9.31
C MET A 21 14.75 -7.96 9.24
N ALA A 22 15.13 -8.83 10.19
CA ALA A 22 14.61 -10.19 10.23
C ALA A 22 13.08 -10.24 10.46
N THR A 23 12.54 -9.30 11.25
CA THR A 23 11.09 -9.18 11.43
C THR A 23 10.38 -8.81 10.12
N VAL A 24 10.94 -7.89 9.32
CA VAL A 24 10.38 -7.54 8.01
C VAL A 24 10.49 -8.71 7.03
N GLU A 25 11.64 -9.38 6.99
CA GLU A 25 11.90 -10.52 6.11
C GLU A 25 10.98 -11.72 6.41
N ALA A 26 10.57 -11.90 7.67
CA ALA A 26 9.61 -12.95 8.06
C ALA A 26 8.26 -12.82 7.33
N GLY A 27 7.89 -11.61 6.90
CA GLY A 27 6.71 -11.36 6.08
C GLY A 27 6.84 -11.80 4.62
N ALA A 28 8.02 -12.24 4.17
CA ALA A 28 8.28 -12.67 2.79
C ALA A 28 7.80 -11.67 1.72
N GLY A 29 8.01 -10.37 1.98
CA GLY A 29 7.56 -9.28 1.11
C GLY A 29 6.11 -8.82 1.35
N MET A 30 5.36 -9.50 2.21
CA MET A 30 4.02 -9.11 2.66
C MET A 30 4.08 -8.32 3.99
N PRO A 31 2.97 -7.64 4.38
CA PRO A 31 2.92 -6.93 5.64
C PRO A 31 3.07 -7.86 6.85
N VAL A 32 3.66 -7.35 7.92
CA VAL A 32 3.79 -8.02 9.22
C VAL A 32 3.02 -7.25 10.28
N THR A 33 2.07 -7.89 10.95
CA THR A 33 1.35 -7.28 12.07
C THR A 33 2.26 -7.20 13.28
N ILE A 34 2.45 -6.01 13.84
CA ILE A 34 3.23 -5.81 15.06
C ILE A 34 2.30 -5.80 16.27
N LEU A 35 2.62 -6.64 17.25
CA LEU A 35 1.84 -6.88 18.46
C LEU A 35 2.51 -6.27 19.70
N ASN A 36 1.74 -5.57 20.53
CA ASN A 36 2.13 -5.15 21.88
C ASN A 36 1.18 -5.77 22.89
N ARG A 37 1.70 -6.55 23.85
CA ARG A 37 0.88 -7.29 24.84
C ARG A 37 -0.26 -8.09 24.16
N ASN A 38 0.07 -8.81 23.08
CA ASN A 38 -0.85 -9.59 22.24
C ASN A 38 -1.99 -8.79 21.58
N GLN A 39 -1.84 -7.46 21.47
CA GLN A 39 -2.76 -6.61 20.73
C GLN A 39 -2.06 -6.03 19.51
N PRO A 40 -2.67 -6.07 18.31
CA PRO A 40 -2.10 -5.43 17.13
C PRO A 40 -2.05 -3.93 17.33
N VAL A 41 -0.88 -3.34 17.07
CA VAL A 41 -0.63 -1.90 17.25
C VAL A 41 -0.29 -1.19 15.94
N PHE A 42 0.36 -1.87 14.99
CA PHE A 42 0.62 -1.34 13.65
C PHE A 42 1.01 -2.47 12.68
N TYR A 43 1.05 -2.17 11.39
CA TYR A 43 1.59 -3.05 10.35
C TYR A 43 2.96 -2.53 9.92
N CYS A 44 3.94 -3.43 9.84
CA CYS A 44 5.20 -3.18 9.15
C CYS A 44 5.02 -3.58 7.69
N VAL A 45 5.08 -2.61 6.78
CA VAL A 45 4.93 -2.82 5.33
C VAL A 45 6.30 -2.65 4.68
N PRO A 46 6.80 -3.63 3.90
CA PRO A 46 8.04 -3.47 3.16
C PRO A 46 7.98 -2.28 2.19
N ALA A 47 9.11 -1.58 2.00
CA ALA A 47 9.15 -0.35 1.20
C ALA A 47 8.58 -0.53 -0.23
N HIS A 48 9.05 -1.56 -0.95
CA HIS A 48 8.57 -1.86 -2.31
C HIS A 48 7.06 -2.14 -2.37
N LEU A 49 6.48 -2.72 -1.31
CA LEU A 49 5.05 -2.99 -1.26
C LEU A 49 4.28 -1.70 -0.99
N TYR A 50 4.80 -0.86 -0.09
CA TYR A 50 4.21 0.45 0.17
C TYR A 50 4.22 1.35 -1.08
N GLU A 51 5.32 1.36 -1.83
CA GLU A 51 5.42 2.07 -3.12
C GLU A 51 4.37 1.58 -4.12
N LYS A 52 4.21 0.27 -4.29
CA LYS A 52 3.16 -0.31 -5.15
C LYS A 52 1.74 0.04 -4.70
N MET A 53 1.50 0.13 -3.39
CA MET A 53 0.20 0.55 -2.87
C MET A 53 -0.11 2.00 -3.27
N LEU A 54 0.88 2.90 -3.25
CA LEU A 54 0.72 4.27 -3.71
C LEU A 54 0.47 4.35 -5.22
N GLU A 55 1.23 3.59 -6.01
CA GLU A 55 1.04 3.52 -7.47
C GLU A 55 -0.39 3.10 -7.84
N ILE A 56 -0.93 2.08 -7.17
CA ILE A 56 -2.31 1.61 -7.39
C ILE A 56 -3.35 2.69 -7.02
N ILE A 57 -3.10 3.47 -5.96
CA ILE A 57 -4.00 4.56 -5.56
C ILE A 57 -4.00 5.65 -6.63
N ASP A 58 -2.83 6.07 -7.08
CA ASP A 58 -2.68 7.09 -8.12
C ASP A 58 -3.35 6.64 -9.43
N ASP A 59 -3.14 5.40 -9.85
CA ASP A 59 -3.80 4.80 -11.01
C ASP A 59 -5.32 4.78 -10.88
N GLN A 60 -5.84 4.54 -9.68
CA GLN A 60 -7.28 4.53 -9.42
C GLN A 60 -7.90 5.93 -9.53
N GLU A 61 -7.19 6.97 -9.07
CA GLU A 61 -7.59 8.36 -9.24
C GLU A 61 -7.60 8.74 -10.73
N LEU A 62 -6.57 8.35 -11.48
CA LEU A 62 -6.50 8.58 -12.93
C LEU A 62 -7.62 7.84 -13.67
N ALA A 63 -7.88 6.58 -13.34
CA ALA A 63 -8.97 5.80 -13.94
C ALA A 63 -10.34 6.44 -13.67
N THR A 64 -10.54 6.98 -12.46
CA THR A 64 -11.76 7.72 -12.10
C THR A 64 -11.92 8.97 -12.96
N LEU A 65 -10.82 9.69 -13.17
CA LEU A 65 -10.79 10.89 -14.00
C LEU A 65 -11.09 10.58 -15.48
N VAL A 66 -10.49 9.53 -16.03
CA VAL A 66 -10.74 9.08 -17.40
C VAL A 66 -12.22 8.74 -17.59
N LYS A 67 -12.80 7.95 -16.67
CA LYS A 67 -14.24 7.60 -16.71
C LYS A 67 -15.13 8.83 -16.64
N ALA A 68 -14.79 9.81 -15.80
CA ALA A 68 -15.56 11.05 -15.70
C ALA A 68 -15.53 11.88 -17.01
N ARG A 69 -14.50 11.69 -17.84
CA ARG A 69 -14.31 12.41 -19.10
C ARG A 69 -14.62 11.60 -20.35
N GLU A 70 -14.93 10.31 -20.22
CA GLU A 70 -15.02 9.37 -21.36
C GLU A 70 -16.07 9.77 -22.40
N ASN A 71 -17.11 10.52 -21.98
CA ASN A 71 -18.21 10.97 -22.83
C ASN A 71 -18.13 12.47 -23.18
N GLN A 72 -17.01 13.13 -22.91
CA GLN A 72 -16.86 14.55 -23.24
C GLN A 72 -16.71 14.74 -24.76
N PRO A 73 -17.27 15.83 -25.33
CA PRO A 73 -17.09 16.13 -26.74
C PRO A 73 -15.60 16.26 -27.08
N LEU A 74 -15.18 15.59 -28.15
CA LEU A 74 -13.82 15.74 -28.67
C LEU A 74 -13.67 17.13 -29.28
N LEU A 75 -12.57 17.80 -28.96
CA LEU A 75 -12.19 19.06 -29.58
C LEU A 75 -11.14 18.77 -30.64
N ASP A 76 -11.47 19.06 -31.90
CA ASP A 76 -10.51 19.00 -32.99
C ASP A 76 -9.62 20.24 -32.94
N LEU A 77 -8.30 20.04 -32.89
CA LEU A 77 -7.31 21.10 -32.76
C LEU A 77 -6.32 20.97 -33.91
N ASP A 78 -6.26 22.00 -34.75
CA ASP A 78 -5.24 22.13 -35.77
C ASP A 78 -3.97 22.67 -35.12
N LEU A 79 -3.00 21.78 -34.89
CA LEU A 79 -1.70 22.15 -34.31
C LEU A 79 -0.76 22.52 -35.45
N ASP A 80 -0.80 23.79 -35.87
CA ASP A 80 0.28 24.37 -36.68
C ASP A 80 1.54 24.43 -35.80
N LEU A 81 2.45 23.50 -36.05
CA LEU A 81 3.80 23.51 -35.51
C LEU A 81 4.68 24.34 -36.46
N ASP A 82 4.90 25.60 -36.12
CA ASP A 82 5.92 26.46 -36.75
C ASP A 82 7.35 25.90 -36.54
#